data_AF-A0AAN1XUZ7-F1
#
_entry.id   AF-A0AAN1XUZ7-F1
#
_cell.length_a   1.000
_cell.length_b   1.000
_cell.length_c   1.000
_cell.angle_alpha   90.00
_cell.angle_beta   90.00
_cell.angle_gamma   90.00
#
_symmetry.space_group_name_H-M   'P 1'
#
loop_
_entity.id
_entity.type
_entity.pdbx_description
1 polymer ?
#
loop_
_entity_poly.entity_id
_entity_poly.type
_entity_poly.pdbx_seq_one_letter_code
_entity_poly.pdbx_strand_id
1 'polypeptide(L)'
;MRGNGFVSCQRRFGFSHTAWIKAVRRGALTLRPAPFADRRRKYDWSAIQRYYDEGHSYRECRKRFGFESMSWFKARQRGGIRTLPLAKPLHALLAGGKSRQNIKQRLILAGILENRCEFCGISEWRGKPLSIQIDHINGVRHDNRLENLRMLCPNCHSQTDTFAGYNRARSRVV
;
A
#
# COMPACT_ATOMS: atom_id res chain seq x y z
N MET A 1 26.75 36.31 23.95
CA MET A 1 27.21 35.43 22.84
C MET A 1 26.03 34.57 22.37
N ARG A 2 25.67 34.62 21.08
CA ARG A 2 24.48 33.96 20.53
C ARG A 2 24.67 32.43 20.50
N GLY A 3 23.63 31.69 20.88
CA GLY A 3 23.66 30.30 21.30
C GLY A 3 24.14 29.30 20.24
N ASN A 4 25.32 28.75 20.48
CA ASN A 4 25.84 27.58 19.80
C ASN A 4 25.42 26.31 20.57
N GLY A 5 24.94 25.27 19.88
CA GLY A 5 24.58 23.99 20.49
C GLY A 5 25.81 23.26 21.08
N PHE A 6 25.57 22.26 21.95
CA PHE A 6 26.62 21.52 22.67
C PHE A 6 27.83 21.14 21.78
N VAL A 7 27.59 20.55 20.61
CA VAL A 7 28.64 20.08 19.69
C VAL A 7 29.55 21.23 19.21
N SER A 8 28.98 22.40 18.93
CA SER A 8 29.74 23.57 18.47
C SER A 8 30.58 24.16 19.60
N CYS A 9 30.02 24.26 20.80
CA CYS A 9 30.76 24.75 21.96
C CYS A 9 31.83 23.75 22.45
N GLN A 10 31.56 22.44 22.38
CA GLN A 10 32.52 21.40 22.76
C GLN A 10 33.77 21.46 21.88
N ARG A 11 33.61 21.60 20.55
CA ARG A 11 34.75 21.74 19.63
C ARG A 11 35.57 23.01 19.87
N ARG A 12 34.92 24.09 20.34
CA ARG A 12 35.56 25.39 20.53
C ARG A 12 36.27 25.54 21.87
N PHE A 13 35.74 24.94 22.93
CA PHE A 13 36.20 25.16 24.30
C PHE A 13 36.66 23.88 25.02
N GLY A 14 36.55 22.71 24.39
CA GLY A 14 37.15 21.47 24.89
C GLY A 14 36.55 20.87 26.17
N PHE A 15 35.39 21.36 26.64
CA PHE A 15 34.76 20.83 27.85
C PHE A 15 34.04 19.48 27.61
N SER A 16 33.85 18.70 28.66
CA SER A 16 33.11 17.43 28.60
C SER A 16 31.58 17.62 28.59
N HIS A 17 30.84 16.64 28.06
CA HIS A 17 29.37 16.65 28.09
C HIS A 17 28.81 16.82 29.51
N THR A 18 29.44 16.18 30.49
CA THR A 18 29.05 16.28 31.90
C THR A 18 29.25 17.68 32.47
N ALA A 19 30.34 18.37 32.12
CA ALA A 19 30.59 19.75 32.53
C ALA A 19 29.54 20.71 31.95
N TRP A 20 29.16 20.50 30.68
CA TRP A 20 28.11 21.27 30.02
C TRP A 20 26.74 21.11 30.70
N ILE A 21 26.32 19.87 31.00
CA ILE A 21 25.06 19.60 31.70
C ILE A 21 25.05 20.23 33.10
N LYS A 22 26.17 20.15 33.84
CA LYS A 22 26.30 20.78 35.16
C LYS A 22 26.19 22.30 35.06
N ALA A 23 26.78 22.94 34.05
CA ALA A 23 26.70 24.38 33.84
C ALA A 23 25.28 24.85 33.48
N VAL A 24 24.54 24.08 32.68
CA VAL A 24 23.12 24.35 32.39
C VAL A 24 22.26 24.22 33.67
N ARG A 25 22.46 23.16 34.46
CA ARG A 25 21.70 22.95 35.71
C ARG A 25 21.96 24.01 36.78
N ARG A 26 23.18 24.55 36.84
CA ARG A 26 23.57 25.63 37.77
C ARG A 26 23.14 27.02 37.27
N GLY A 27 22.44 27.11 36.14
CA GLY A 27 21.99 28.38 35.56
C GLY A 27 23.07 29.20 34.86
N ALA A 28 24.32 28.73 34.83
CA ALA A 28 25.44 29.43 34.19
C ALA A 28 25.34 29.43 32.65
N LEU A 29 24.55 28.52 32.07
CA LEU A 29 24.27 28.46 30.64
C LEU A 29 22.76 28.41 30.40
N THR A 30 22.22 29.41 29.71
CA THR A 30 20.84 29.38 29.23
C THR A 30 20.80 28.79 27.83
N LEU A 31 20.15 27.63 27.69
CA LEU A 31 19.93 27.02 26.38
C LEU A 31 18.74 27.69 25.69
N ARG A 32 18.85 27.95 24.39
CA ARG A 32 17.68 28.25 23.58
C ARG A 32 16.76 27.02 23.62
N PRO A 33 15.45 27.17 23.93
CA PRO A 33 14.54 26.05 23.89
C PRO A 33 14.62 25.41 22.51
N ALA A 34 14.79 24.07 22.50
CA ALA A 34 14.72 23.34 21.25
C ALA A 34 13.33 23.59 20.65
N PRO A 35 13.21 23.73 19.32
CA PRO A 35 11.91 23.95 18.69
C PRO A 35 10.90 22.81 18.95
N PHE A 36 11.33 21.67 19.53
CA PHE A 36 10.47 20.52 19.83
C PHE A 36 10.81 19.88 21.18
N ALA A 37 9.78 19.42 21.90
CA ALA A 37 9.88 18.86 23.25
C ALA A 37 10.49 17.45 23.32
N ASP A 38 10.28 16.59 22.31
CA ASP A 38 10.90 15.26 22.24
C ASP A 38 11.64 15.08 20.90
N ARG A 39 12.96 15.04 20.95
CA ARG A 39 13.82 14.84 19.76
C ARG A 39 13.65 13.47 19.11
N ARG A 40 12.96 12.51 19.75
CA ARG A 40 12.71 11.16 19.21
C ARG A 40 11.48 11.08 18.30
N ARG A 41 10.53 12.02 18.41
CA ARG A 41 9.31 12.05 17.60
C ARG A 41 9.48 13.10 16.50
N LYS A 42 10.10 12.69 15.39
CA LYS A 42 10.37 13.54 14.20
C LYS A 42 9.10 14.11 13.56
N TYR A 43 7.95 13.43 13.73
CA TYR A 43 6.67 13.83 13.12
C TYR A 43 5.52 13.68 14.12
N ASP A 44 4.56 14.60 14.07
CA ASP A 44 3.29 14.50 14.79
C ASP A 44 2.32 13.61 13.99
N TRP A 45 2.36 12.32 14.30
CA TRP A 45 1.51 11.34 13.63
C TRP A 45 0.01 11.52 13.91
N SER A 46 -0.37 12.13 15.03
CA SER A 46 -1.78 12.42 15.34
C SER A 46 -2.30 13.55 14.46
N ALA A 47 -1.52 14.62 14.26
CA ALA A 47 -1.88 15.67 13.32
C ALA A 47 -1.93 15.17 11.86
N ILE A 48 -1.00 14.29 11.49
CA ILE A 48 -0.99 13.65 10.16
C ILE A 48 -2.21 12.75 9.98
N GLN A 49 -2.61 11.98 11.01
CA GLN A 49 -3.79 11.12 10.96
C GLN A 49 -5.07 11.92 10.72
N ARG A 50 -5.29 13.03 11.46
CA ARG A 50 -6.48 13.87 11.24
C ARG A 50 -6.55 14.40 9.81
N TYR A 51 -5.43 14.87 9.27
CA TYR A 51 -5.37 15.34 7.90
C TYR A 51 -5.62 14.21 6.88
N TYR A 52 -5.17 12.99 7.17
CA TYR A 52 -5.47 11.84 6.34
C TYR A 52 -6.96 11.44 6.42
N ASP A 53 -7.57 11.51 7.61
CA ASP A 53 -8.98 11.19 7.86
C ASP A 53 -9.94 12.21 7.21
N GLU A 54 -9.48 13.45 6.99
CA GLU A 54 -10.17 14.46 6.18
C GLU A 54 -10.26 14.09 4.67
N GLY A 55 -9.65 12.98 4.26
CA GLY A 55 -9.72 12.45 2.90
C GLY A 55 -8.47 12.72 2.05
N HIS A 56 -7.43 13.35 2.62
CA HIS A 56 -6.20 13.63 1.89
C HIS A 56 -5.37 12.37 1.65
N SER A 57 -4.86 12.24 0.44
CA SER A 57 -4.00 11.13 0.05
C SER A 57 -2.67 11.13 0.80
N TYR A 58 -2.02 9.96 0.87
CA TYR A 58 -0.64 9.83 1.34
C TYR A 58 0.32 10.84 0.70
N ARG A 59 0.13 11.14 -0.60
CA ARG A 59 0.99 12.08 -1.34
C ARG A 59 0.83 13.50 -0.83
N GLU A 60 -0.41 13.92 -0.54
CA GLU A 60 -0.71 15.24 0.03
C GLU A 60 -0.22 15.34 1.47
N CYS A 61 -0.42 14.29 2.28
CA CYS A 61 0.13 14.21 3.63
C CYS A 61 1.66 14.36 3.60
N ARG A 62 2.33 13.67 2.68
CA ARG A 62 3.78 13.76 2.51
C ARG A 62 4.23 15.17 2.14
N LYS A 63 3.50 15.84 1.25
CA LYS A 63 3.78 17.21 0.80
C LYS A 63 3.60 18.23 1.93
N ARG A 64 2.53 18.08 2.73
CA ARG A 64 2.19 19.01 3.82
C ARG A 64 3.11 18.88 5.04
N PHE A 65 3.41 17.64 5.44
CA PHE A 65 4.14 17.36 6.68
C PHE A 65 5.61 16.98 6.47
N GLY A 66 6.05 16.81 5.21
CA GLY A 66 7.46 16.62 4.87
C GLY A 66 8.09 15.33 5.39
N PHE A 67 7.30 14.30 5.72
CA PHE A 67 7.84 13.03 6.19
C PHE A 67 8.36 12.15 5.05
N GLU A 68 9.33 11.28 5.37
CA GLU A 68 9.85 10.30 4.42
C GLU A 68 8.93 9.08 4.29
N SER A 69 8.92 8.43 3.12
CA SER A 69 8.10 7.25 2.85
C SER A 69 8.30 6.13 3.88
N MET A 70 9.55 5.90 4.28
CA MET A 70 9.89 4.87 5.28
C MET A 70 9.38 5.22 6.69
N SER A 71 9.26 6.52 6.99
CA SER A 71 8.70 6.98 8.26
C SER A 71 7.20 6.68 8.35
N TRP A 72 6.47 6.91 7.26
CA TRP A 72 5.04 6.55 7.15
C TRP A 72 4.82 5.03 7.29
N PHE A 73 5.64 4.22 6.61
CA PHE A 73 5.57 2.78 6.72
C PHE A 73 5.79 2.28 8.16
N LYS A 74 6.83 2.79 8.85
CA LYS A 74 7.11 2.45 10.25
C LYS A 74 6.01 2.95 11.20
N ALA A 75 5.42 4.11 10.93
CA ALA A 75 4.28 4.62 11.70
C ALA A 75 3.06 3.71 11.55
N ARG A 76 2.75 3.27 10.33
CA ARG A 76 1.69 2.31 10.06
C ARG A 76 1.92 0.97 10.79
N GLN A 77 3.14 0.42 10.73
CA GLN A 77 3.47 -0.83 11.42
C GLN A 77 3.32 -0.75 12.95
N ARG A 78 3.65 0.40 13.55
CA ARG A 78 3.55 0.62 14.99
C ARG A 78 2.15 1.10 15.44
N GLY A 79 1.19 1.18 14.51
CA GLY A 79 -0.15 1.69 14.80
C GLY A 79 -0.24 3.20 15.03
N GLY A 80 0.81 3.96 14.71
CA GLY A 80 0.82 5.43 14.80
C GLY A 80 0.04 6.13 13.68
N ILE A 81 -0.23 5.43 12.57
CA ILE A 81 -1.20 5.82 11.54
C ILE A 81 -2.07 4.62 11.20
N ARG A 82 -3.39 4.85 11.11
CA ARG A 82 -4.38 3.95 10.52
C ARG A 82 -4.62 4.40 9.09
N THR A 83 -4.03 3.71 8.12
CA THR A 83 -4.35 3.93 6.71
C THR A 83 -5.63 3.20 6.37
N LEU A 84 -6.46 3.78 5.50
CA LEU A 84 -7.58 3.04 4.91
C LEU A 84 -7.04 1.74 4.29
N PRO A 85 -7.78 0.63 4.37
CA PRO A 85 -7.37 -0.62 3.74
C PRO A 85 -7.08 -0.34 2.26
N LEU A 86 -5.87 -0.68 1.83
CA LEU A 86 -5.40 -0.45 0.45
C LEU A 86 -6.30 -1.17 -0.58
N ALA A 87 -7.04 -2.16 -0.12
CA ALA A 87 -7.97 -2.95 -0.89
C ALA A 87 -9.25 -2.17 -1.17
N LYS A 88 -9.41 -1.67 -2.41
CA LYS A 88 -10.71 -1.22 -2.94
C LYS A 88 -11.79 -2.24 -2.59
N PRO A 89 -13.01 -1.84 -2.20
CA PRO A 89 -14.08 -2.81 -1.97
C PRO A 89 -14.37 -3.61 -3.24
N LEU A 90 -14.86 -4.84 -3.09
CA LEU A 90 -15.01 -5.77 -4.24
C LEU A 90 -15.90 -5.20 -5.34
N HIS A 91 -17.03 -4.56 -4.99
CA HIS A 91 -17.92 -3.94 -5.98
C HIS A 91 -17.19 -2.88 -6.84
N ALA A 92 -16.37 -2.03 -6.22
CA ALA A 92 -15.59 -1.00 -6.93
C ALA A 92 -14.45 -1.63 -7.76
N LEU A 93 -13.94 -2.78 -7.33
CA LEU A 93 -12.97 -3.55 -8.09
C LEU A 93 -13.60 -4.17 -9.34
N LEU A 94 -14.81 -4.72 -9.25
CA LEU A 94 -15.50 -5.32 -10.39
C LEU A 94 -15.96 -4.24 -11.38
N ALA A 95 -16.44 -3.09 -10.90
CA ALA A 95 -16.90 -2.00 -11.75
C ALA A 95 -15.81 -1.32 -12.60
N GLY A 96 -14.55 -1.30 -12.15
CA GLY A 96 -13.48 -0.53 -12.81
C GLY A 96 -12.09 -1.15 -12.79
N GLY A 97 -11.96 -2.40 -12.33
CA GLY A 97 -10.69 -3.12 -12.28
C GLY A 97 -10.21 -3.49 -13.67
N LYS A 98 -8.96 -3.11 -14.00
CA LYS A 98 -8.31 -3.49 -15.26
C LYS A 98 -7.40 -4.72 -15.13
N SER A 99 -6.99 -5.06 -13.91
CA SER A 99 -6.06 -6.16 -13.65
C SER A 99 -6.83 -7.45 -13.36
N ARG A 100 -6.88 -8.34 -14.34
CA ARG A 100 -7.48 -9.68 -14.22
C ARG A 100 -6.87 -10.47 -13.07
N GLN A 101 -5.55 -10.40 -12.88
CA GLN A 101 -4.87 -11.10 -11.79
C GLN A 101 -5.28 -10.55 -10.42
N ASN A 102 -5.44 -9.22 -10.29
CA ASN A 102 -5.89 -8.61 -9.05
C ASN A 102 -7.34 -9.01 -8.73
N ILE A 103 -8.23 -8.97 -9.74
CA ILE A 103 -9.62 -9.40 -9.61
C ILE A 103 -9.69 -10.86 -9.17
N LYS A 104 -9.02 -11.77 -9.88
CA LYS A 104 -8.94 -13.20 -9.55
C LYS A 104 -8.50 -13.41 -8.09
N GLN A 105 -7.38 -12.82 -7.70
CA GLN A 105 -6.84 -13.01 -6.35
C GLN A 105 -7.80 -12.48 -5.27
N ARG A 106 -8.43 -11.33 -5.52
CA ARG A 106 -9.39 -10.71 -4.59
C ARG A 106 -10.67 -11.53 -4.43
N LEU A 107 -11.16 -12.13 -5.51
CA LEU A 107 -12.35 -12.99 -5.48
C LEU A 107 -12.08 -14.34 -4.80
N ILE A 108 -10.89 -14.92 -5.01
CA ILE A 108 -10.47 -16.15 -4.31
C ILE A 108 -10.33 -15.88 -2.81
N LEU A 109 -9.65 -14.81 -2.42
CA LEU A 109 -9.50 -14.44 -1.01
C LEU A 109 -10.83 -14.14 -0.33
N ALA A 110 -11.84 -13.71 -1.09
CA ALA A 110 -13.18 -13.48 -0.58
C ALA A 110 -14.04 -14.75 -0.51
N GLY A 111 -13.53 -15.90 -0.97
CA GLY A 111 -14.28 -17.16 -1.03
C GLY A 111 -15.39 -17.18 -2.09
N ILE A 112 -15.37 -16.24 -3.05
CA ILE A 112 -16.39 -16.14 -4.11
C ILE A 112 -16.03 -17.07 -5.28
N LEU A 113 -14.74 -17.20 -5.59
CA LEU A 113 -14.22 -18.08 -6.63
C LEU A 113 -13.22 -19.06 -6.04
N GLU A 114 -13.13 -20.25 -6.63
CA GLU A 114 -12.12 -21.24 -6.28
C GLU A 114 -11.01 -21.29 -7.34
N ASN A 115 -9.78 -21.66 -6.94
CA ASN A 115 -8.71 -21.94 -7.89
C ASN A 115 -8.86 -23.36 -8.46
N ARG A 116 -10.01 -23.61 -9.10
CA ARG A 116 -10.41 -24.88 -9.71
C ARG A 116 -11.06 -24.60 -11.06
N CYS A 117 -10.82 -25.48 -12.04
CA CYS A 117 -11.51 -25.40 -13.32
C CYS A 117 -12.99 -25.78 -13.16
N GLU A 118 -13.89 -24.93 -13.63
CA GLU A 118 -15.34 -25.19 -13.63
C GLU A 118 -15.75 -26.29 -14.63
N PHE A 119 -14.96 -26.50 -15.69
CA PHE A 119 -15.30 -27.48 -16.74
C PHE A 119 -14.83 -28.90 -16.40
N CYS A 120 -13.58 -29.05 -15.95
CA CYS A 120 -12.98 -30.36 -15.72
C CYS A 120 -12.58 -30.61 -14.26
N GLY A 121 -12.82 -29.66 -13.36
CA GLY A 121 -12.53 -29.81 -11.94
C GLY A 121 -11.05 -29.78 -11.55
N ILE A 122 -10.12 -29.71 -12.53
CA ILE A 122 -8.68 -29.72 -12.23
C ILE A 122 -8.26 -28.48 -11.45
N SER A 123 -7.46 -28.68 -10.40
CA SER A 123 -6.87 -27.62 -9.57
C SER A 123 -5.35 -27.75 -9.44
N GLU A 124 -4.79 -28.89 -9.83
CA GLU A 124 -3.37 -29.20 -9.76
C GLU A 124 -2.89 -29.97 -10.98
N TRP A 125 -1.59 -29.88 -11.26
CA TRP A 125 -0.94 -30.63 -12.33
C TRP A 125 0.47 -31.01 -11.87
N ARG A 126 0.82 -32.30 -11.98
CA ARG A 126 2.11 -32.85 -11.52
C ARG A 126 2.43 -32.50 -10.06
N GLY A 127 1.44 -32.60 -9.17
CA GLY A 127 1.56 -32.32 -7.74
C GLY A 127 1.78 -30.83 -7.39
N LYS A 128 1.54 -29.91 -8.33
CA LYS A 128 1.66 -28.47 -8.11
C LYS A 128 0.33 -27.76 -8.41
N PRO A 129 -0.03 -26.71 -7.67
CA PRO A 129 -1.23 -25.92 -7.96
C PRO A 129 -1.22 -25.40 -9.39
N LEU A 130 -2.31 -25.59 -10.11
CA LEU A 130 -2.45 -25.11 -11.48
C LEU A 130 -2.86 -23.64 -11.49
N SER A 131 -2.29 -22.87 -12.42
CA SER A 131 -2.70 -21.49 -12.65
C SER A 131 -4.02 -21.44 -13.42
N ILE A 132 -5.14 -21.51 -12.68
CA ILE A 132 -6.47 -21.36 -13.26
C ILE A 132 -6.66 -19.94 -13.78
N GLN A 133 -7.25 -19.78 -14.95
CA GLN A 133 -7.42 -18.53 -15.63
C GLN A 133 -8.84 -18.01 -15.41
N ILE A 134 -8.97 -16.69 -15.30
CA ILE A 134 -10.28 -16.06 -15.34
C ILE A 134 -10.64 -15.83 -16.81
N ASP A 135 -11.77 -16.40 -17.21
CA ASP A 135 -12.37 -16.25 -18.54
C ASP A 135 -13.65 -15.41 -18.43
N HIS A 136 -13.90 -14.62 -19.48
CA HIS A 136 -15.09 -13.80 -19.62
C HIS A 136 -16.02 -14.52 -20.60
N ILE A 137 -17.21 -14.93 -20.15
CA ILE A 137 -18.15 -15.72 -20.95
C ILE A 137 -18.50 -15.01 -22.26
N ASN A 138 -18.74 -13.69 -22.20
CA ASN A 138 -19.01 -12.87 -23.38
C ASN A 138 -17.75 -12.41 -24.15
N GLY A 139 -16.55 -12.74 -23.67
CA GLY A 139 -15.27 -12.33 -24.27
C GLY A 139 -14.94 -10.84 -24.14
N VAL A 140 -15.73 -10.07 -23.38
CA VAL A 140 -15.49 -8.64 -23.12
C VAL A 140 -14.60 -8.49 -21.90
N ARG A 141 -13.31 -8.21 -22.14
CA ARG A 141 -12.24 -8.17 -21.11
C ARG A 141 -12.48 -7.25 -19.90
N HIS A 142 -13.41 -6.29 -20.01
CA HIS A 142 -13.70 -5.28 -18.99
C HIS A 142 -15.03 -5.51 -18.28
N ASP A 143 -15.82 -6.49 -18.72
CA ASP A 143 -17.10 -6.83 -18.09
C ASP A 143 -16.83 -7.82 -16.95
N ASN A 144 -16.45 -7.29 -15.78
CA ASN A 144 -16.10 -8.11 -14.61
C ASN A 144 -17.31 -8.43 -13.72
N ARG A 145 -18.54 -8.42 -14.24
CA ARG A 145 -19.70 -8.89 -13.48
C ARG A 145 -19.51 -10.37 -13.12
N LEU A 146 -19.87 -10.76 -11.90
CA LEU A 146 -19.57 -12.11 -11.39
C LEU A 146 -20.19 -13.19 -12.27
N GLU A 147 -21.41 -12.97 -12.75
CA GLU A 147 -22.13 -13.86 -13.66
C GLU A 147 -21.47 -14.01 -15.04
N ASN A 148 -20.55 -13.11 -15.41
CA ASN A 148 -19.80 -13.17 -16.66
C ASN A 148 -18.39 -13.77 -16.49
N LEU A 149 -17.97 -14.06 -15.27
CA LEU A 149 -16.64 -14.60 -14.96
C LEU A 149 -16.73 -16.09 -14.71
N ARG A 150 -15.80 -16.85 -15.28
CA ARG A 150 -15.61 -18.27 -14.94
C ARG A 150 -14.12 -18.63 -14.83
N MET A 151 -13.85 -19.68 -14.07
CA MET A 151 -12.52 -20.17 -13.73
C MET A 151 -12.19 -21.40 -14.58
N LEU A 152 -11.24 -21.27 -15.51
CA LEU A 152 -10.88 -22.34 -16.44
C LEU A 152 -9.40 -22.68 -16.37
N CYS A 153 -9.05 -23.97 -16.45
CA CYS A 153 -7.66 -24.36 -16.65
C CYS A 153 -7.17 -23.95 -18.07
N PRO A 154 -5.85 -23.87 -18.30
CA PRO A 154 -5.33 -23.47 -19.61
C PRO A 154 -5.85 -24.32 -20.78
N ASN A 155 -6.07 -25.63 -20.56
CA ASN A 155 -6.53 -26.56 -21.59
C ASN A 155 -8.03 -26.43 -21.92
N CYS A 156 -8.87 -26.16 -20.92
CA CYS A 156 -10.30 -25.92 -21.16
C CYS A 156 -10.51 -24.51 -21.72
N HIS A 157 -9.75 -23.53 -21.23
CA HIS A 157 -9.85 -22.16 -21.73
C HIS A 157 -9.45 -22.07 -23.22
N SER A 158 -8.44 -22.83 -23.66
CA SER A 158 -8.04 -22.85 -25.08
C SER A 158 -9.11 -23.39 -26.04
N GLN A 159 -10.15 -24.04 -25.53
CA GLN A 159 -11.26 -24.58 -26.31
C GLN A 159 -12.47 -23.63 -26.37
N THR A 160 -12.39 -22.46 -25.72
CA THR A 160 -13.48 -21.47 -25.73
C THR A 160 -13.44 -20.61 -26.99
N ASP A 161 -14.62 -20.20 -27.48
CA ASP A 161 -14.76 -19.32 -28.64
C ASP A 161 -14.15 -17.92 -28.45
N THR A 162 -13.90 -17.53 -27.19
CA THR A 162 -13.36 -16.24 -26.77
C THR A 162 -11.86 -16.26 -26.53
N PHE A 163 -11.23 -17.45 -26.56
CA PHE A 163 -9.81 -17.62 -26.29
C PHE A 163 -8.93 -16.80 -27.22
N ALA A 164 -7.83 -16.24 -26.72
CA ALA A 164 -6.80 -15.55 -27.50
C ALA A 164 -7.31 -14.49 -28.53
N GLY A 165 -8.53 -13.99 -28.39
CA GLY A 165 -9.14 -13.07 -29.35
C GLY A 165 -9.74 -13.71 -30.59
N TYR A 166 -10.03 -15.02 -30.59
CA TYR A 166 -10.78 -15.71 -31.67
C TYR A 166 -12.10 -15.00 -32.00
N ASN A 167 -12.76 -14.40 -31.01
CA ASN A 167 -13.97 -13.61 -31.18
C ASN A 167 -13.79 -12.27 -31.94
N ARG A 168 -12.56 -11.76 -32.13
CA ARG A 168 -12.30 -10.50 -32.86
C ARG A 168 -12.57 -10.60 -34.36
N ALA A 169 -12.50 -11.80 -34.93
CA ALA A 169 -12.88 -12.02 -36.32
C ALA A 169 -14.41 -11.97 -36.50
N ARG A 170 -15.17 -12.42 -35.50
CA ARG A 170 -16.64 -12.45 -35.51
C ARG A 170 -17.29 -11.09 -35.26
N SER A 171 -16.65 -10.20 -34.50
CA SER A 171 -17.20 -8.86 -34.21
C SER A 171 -16.98 -7.81 -35.31
N ARG A 172 -16.29 -8.16 -36.40
CA ARG A 172 -16.10 -7.30 -37.59
C ARG A 172 -17.12 -7.57 -38.71
N VAL A 173 -18.02 -8.53 -38.51
CA VAL A 173 -19.08 -8.90 -39.44
C VAL A 173 -20.43 -8.58 -38.82
N VAL A 174 -20.64 -7.30 -38.49
CA VAL A 174 -21.95 -6.68 -38.24
C VAL A 174 -21.87 -5.24 -38.73
#